data_AF-A0A259GVK9-F1
#
_entry.id   AF-A0A259GVK9-F1
#
_cell.length_a   1.000
_cell.length_b   1.000
_cell.length_c   1.000
_cell.angle_alpha   90.00
_cell.angle_beta   90.00
_cell.angle_gamma   90.00
#
_symmetry.space_group_name_H-M   'P 1'
#
loop_
_entity.id
_entity.type
_entity.pdbx_description
1 polymer ?
#
loop_
_entity_poly.entity_id
_entity_poly.type
_entity_poly.pdbx_seq_one_letter_code
_entity_poly.pdbx_strand_id
1 'polypeptide(L)'
;MPSGGFGAEVDAIRSRLGDFPVVLAGMVGSARGWVNVPYLSAPAGIDDLAANLHWVEAGKTAIVPGLADVAGDVMRGEEVQLLGAVAAGLAPSDSLLCQPGTHCKWAHMKDGKIATFSTAMTGELFSLLRDHSLLADFLTGDVRDGVAFRDGVAAGLRGSLATLLFRVRAAALLGGRSVEDSAAYASGVLIGHDVGGARIAPGAK
;
A
#
# COMPACT_ATOMS: atom_id res chain seq x y z
N MET A 1 19.42 -2.69 -8.93
CA MET A 1 19.96 -3.68 -9.89
C MET A 1 21.04 -3.01 -10.72
N PRO A 2 22.18 -3.66 -10.99
CA PRO A 2 23.12 -3.19 -12.00
C PRO A 2 22.42 -3.04 -13.37
N SER A 3 22.99 -2.21 -14.25
CA SER A 3 22.52 -2.11 -15.64
C SER A 3 22.49 -3.50 -16.30
N GLY A 4 21.38 -3.83 -16.99
CA GLY A 4 21.16 -5.16 -17.59
C GLY A 4 20.62 -6.23 -16.64
N GLY A 5 20.52 -5.98 -15.32
CA GLY A 5 20.08 -6.98 -14.35
C GLY A 5 18.65 -7.49 -14.59
N PHE A 6 17.71 -6.62 -14.98
CA PHE A 6 16.32 -7.03 -15.17
C PHE A 6 16.11 -7.99 -16.34
N GLY A 7 16.81 -7.78 -17.47
CA GLY A 7 16.73 -8.69 -18.61
C GLY A 7 17.27 -10.08 -18.28
N ALA A 8 18.42 -10.15 -17.61
CA ALA A 8 19.02 -11.41 -17.17
C ALA A 8 18.11 -12.19 -16.21
N GLU A 9 17.40 -11.51 -15.30
CA GLU A 9 16.43 -12.16 -14.42
C GLU A 9 15.23 -12.73 -15.21
N VAL A 10 14.73 -12.01 -16.21
CA VAL A 10 13.65 -12.53 -17.09
C VAL A 10 14.13 -13.76 -17.86
N ASP A 11 15.35 -13.74 -18.40
CA ASP A 11 15.94 -14.88 -19.09
C ASP A 11 16.16 -16.08 -18.17
N ALA A 12 16.58 -15.84 -16.92
CA ALA A 12 16.71 -16.87 -15.89
C ALA A 12 15.36 -17.49 -15.54
N ILE A 13 14.30 -16.67 -15.43
CA ILE A 13 12.92 -17.15 -15.20
C ILE A 13 12.46 -18.03 -16.37
N ARG A 14 12.64 -17.58 -17.62
CA ARG A 14 12.28 -18.36 -18.83
C ARG A 14 13.05 -19.67 -18.93
N SER A 15 14.35 -19.64 -18.61
CA SER A 15 15.18 -20.85 -18.60
C SER A 15 14.66 -21.91 -17.61
N ARG A 16 14.08 -21.47 -16.48
CA ARG A 16 13.55 -22.36 -15.44
C ARG A 16 12.11 -22.79 -15.66
N LEU A 17 11.25 -21.91 -16.20
CA LEU A 17 9.79 -22.11 -16.27
C LEU A 17 9.24 -22.24 -17.70
N GLY A 18 10.08 -22.10 -18.73
CA GLY A 18 9.72 -22.13 -20.15
C GLY A 18 9.75 -20.74 -20.82
N ASP A 19 10.00 -20.70 -22.13
CA ASP A 19 10.02 -19.46 -22.94
C ASP A 19 8.60 -18.97 -23.24
N PHE A 20 7.93 -18.46 -22.20
CA PHE A 20 6.61 -17.85 -22.29
C PHE A 20 6.67 -16.32 -22.21
N PRO A 21 5.62 -15.61 -22.69
CA PRO A 21 5.47 -14.19 -22.44
C PRO A 21 5.45 -13.88 -20.94
N VAL A 22 6.08 -12.77 -20.54
CA VAL A 22 6.19 -12.33 -19.16
C VAL A 22 5.54 -10.95 -19.02
N VAL A 23 4.59 -10.84 -18.09
CA VAL A 23 3.98 -9.57 -17.71
C VAL A 23 4.47 -9.21 -16.32
N LEU A 24 5.11 -8.05 -16.21
CA LEU A 24 5.77 -7.56 -15.01
C LEU A 24 4.94 -6.43 -14.40
N ALA A 25 4.80 -6.40 -13.08
CA ALA A 25 4.10 -5.34 -12.36
C ALA A 25 4.98 -4.75 -11.25
N GLY A 26 4.60 -3.57 -10.74
CA GLY A 26 5.29 -2.93 -9.63
C GLY A 26 6.52 -2.13 -10.02
N MET A 27 7.48 -2.03 -9.10
CA MET A 27 8.60 -1.08 -9.18
C MET A 27 9.58 -1.30 -10.35
N VAL A 28 9.48 -2.41 -11.07
CA VAL A 28 10.17 -2.64 -12.35
C VAL A 28 9.84 -1.57 -13.40
N GLY A 29 8.64 -0.97 -13.34
CA GLY A 29 8.22 0.14 -14.21
C GLY A 29 8.48 1.54 -13.64
N SER A 30 9.18 1.67 -12.50
CA SER A 30 9.44 2.97 -11.87
C SER A 30 10.63 3.70 -12.49
N ALA A 31 10.83 4.98 -12.12
CA ALA A 31 12.02 5.74 -12.52
C ALA A 31 13.35 5.12 -12.05
N ARG A 32 13.32 4.26 -11.03
CA ARG A 32 14.49 3.48 -10.54
C ARG A 32 14.42 2.00 -10.95
N GLY A 33 13.44 1.65 -11.79
CA GLY A 33 13.20 0.30 -12.30
C GLY A 33 14.00 -0.01 -13.56
N TRP A 34 13.49 -0.93 -14.37
CA TRP A 34 14.06 -1.26 -15.69
C TRP A 34 13.81 -0.14 -16.68
N VAL A 35 12.56 0.27 -16.82
CA VAL A 35 12.13 1.38 -17.68
C VAL A 35 11.11 2.21 -16.91
N ASN A 36 11.21 3.53 -17.02
CA ASN A 36 10.23 4.44 -16.41
C ASN A 36 8.93 4.42 -17.24
N VAL A 37 7.97 3.61 -16.82
CA VAL A 37 6.66 3.48 -17.46
C VAL A 37 5.72 4.57 -16.92
N PRO A 38 5.17 5.44 -17.77
CA PRO A 38 4.24 6.49 -17.34
C PRO A 38 3.03 5.92 -16.58
N TYR A 39 2.50 6.71 -15.64
CA TYR A 39 1.27 6.39 -14.96
C TYR A 39 0.06 6.63 -15.88
N LEU A 40 -0.99 5.81 -15.74
CA LEU A 40 -2.30 6.11 -16.31
C LEU A 40 -3.16 6.86 -15.29
N SER A 41 -3.98 7.79 -15.75
CA SER A 41 -4.92 8.50 -14.88
C SER A 41 -6.11 7.61 -14.52
N ALA A 42 -6.50 7.59 -13.24
CA ALA A 42 -7.81 7.09 -12.84
C ALA A 42 -8.92 8.03 -13.39
N PRO A 43 -10.11 7.51 -13.75
CA PRO A 43 -10.56 6.13 -13.59
C PRO A 43 -9.95 5.15 -14.61
N ALA A 44 -9.50 3.97 -14.16
CA ALA A 44 -8.89 2.96 -15.03
C ALA A 44 -9.24 1.51 -14.61
N GLY A 45 -9.46 0.64 -15.58
CA GLY A 45 -9.73 -0.78 -15.41
C GLY A 45 -8.68 -1.68 -16.07
N ILE A 46 -8.92 -3.01 -16.05
CA ILE A 46 -8.01 -4.00 -16.63
C ILE A 46 -7.77 -3.75 -18.12
N ASP A 47 -8.81 -3.43 -18.88
CA ASP A 47 -8.68 -3.16 -20.32
C ASP A 47 -7.83 -1.93 -20.60
N ASP A 48 -7.94 -0.89 -19.76
CA ASP A 48 -7.13 0.33 -19.86
C ASP A 48 -5.65 0.02 -19.59
N LEU A 49 -5.35 -0.82 -18.58
CA LEU A 49 -3.98 -1.29 -18.32
C LEU A 49 -3.44 -2.16 -19.46
N ALA A 50 -4.24 -3.09 -19.96
CA ALA A 50 -3.84 -4.01 -21.03
C ALA A 50 -3.53 -3.27 -22.34
N ALA A 51 -4.33 -2.26 -22.68
CA ALA A 51 -4.12 -1.42 -23.86
C ALA A 51 -2.85 -0.55 -23.77
N ASN A 52 -2.34 -0.29 -22.55
CA ASN A 52 -1.21 0.59 -22.29
C ASN A 52 0.00 -0.14 -21.69
N LEU A 53 0.09 -1.46 -21.89
CA LEU A 53 1.28 -2.22 -21.53
C LEU A 53 2.51 -1.63 -22.20
N HIS A 54 3.57 -1.41 -21.41
CA HIS A 54 4.86 -1.02 -21.95
C HIS A 54 5.63 -2.27 -22.36
N TRP A 55 5.72 -2.51 -23.67
CA TRP A 55 6.47 -3.64 -24.22
C TRP A 55 7.96 -3.32 -24.27
N VAL A 56 8.73 -3.95 -23.38
CA VAL A 56 10.21 -3.94 -23.45
C VAL A 56 10.68 -4.86 -24.59
N GLU A 57 9.95 -5.95 -24.81
CA GLU A 57 10.14 -6.88 -25.91
C GLU A 57 8.77 -7.22 -26.50
N ALA A 58 8.48 -6.77 -27.73
CA ALA A 58 7.15 -6.88 -28.33
C ALA A 58 6.63 -8.33 -28.34
N GLY A 59 5.44 -8.55 -27.77
CA GLY A 59 4.81 -9.87 -27.66
C GLY A 59 5.44 -10.83 -26.66
N LYS A 60 6.53 -10.44 -25.98
CA LYS A 60 7.31 -11.32 -25.10
C LYS A 60 7.48 -10.79 -23.68
N THR A 61 7.79 -9.51 -23.48
CA THR A 61 7.95 -8.92 -22.15
C THR A 61 7.26 -7.57 -22.08
N ALA A 62 6.28 -7.46 -21.20
CA ALA A 62 5.54 -6.23 -20.95
C ALA A 62 5.61 -5.82 -19.49
N ILE A 63 5.54 -4.51 -19.24
CA ILE A 63 5.41 -3.92 -17.92
C ILE A 63 4.04 -3.25 -17.80
N VAL A 64 3.30 -3.57 -16.74
CA VAL A 64 2.02 -2.94 -16.40
C VAL A 64 2.29 -1.51 -15.89
N PRO A 65 1.60 -0.49 -16.41
CA PRO A 65 1.72 0.87 -15.89
C PRO A 65 1.07 0.98 -14.50
N GLY A 66 1.61 1.85 -13.65
CA GLY A 66 0.93 2.23 -12.41
C GLY A 66 -0.21 3.21 -12.68
N LEU A 67 -0.97 3.56 -11.64
CA LEU A 67 -2.04 4.56 -11.71
C LEU A 67 -1.70 5.86 -10.96
N ALA A 68 -2.24 6.97 -11.45
CA ALA A 68 -2.22 8.28 -10.81
C ALA A 68 -3.65 8.80 -10.59
N ASP A 69 -3.92 9.38 -9.43
CA ASP A 69 -5.18 10.03 -9.09
C ASP A 69 -5.11 11.55 -9.33
N VAL A 70 -6.22 12.14 -9.78
CA VAL A 70 -6.36 13.59 -9.97
C VAL A 70 -6.20 14.38 -8.65
N ALA A 71 -6.44 13.74 -7.51
CA ALA A 71 -6.24 14.29 -6.17
C ALA A 71 -4.75 14.34 -5.75
N GLY A 72 -3.82 13.88 -6.59
CA GLY A 72 -2.37 13.92 -6.32
C GLY A 72 -1.84 12.68 -5.61
N ASP A 73 -2.28 11.50 -6.03
CA ASP A 73 -1.85 10.21 -5.48
C ASP A 73 -1.34 9.27 -6.58
N VAL A 74 -0.52 8.27 -6.23
CA VAL A 74 0.01 7.27 -7.15
C VAL A 74 0.07 5.87 -6.54
N MET A 75 -0.09 4.85 -7.37
CA MET A 75 0.19 3.45 -7.02
C MET A 75 0.90 2.72 -8.16
N ARG A 76 1.67 1.69 -7.83
CA ARG A 76 2.39 0.88 -8.82
C ARG A 76 2.63 -0.53 -8.27
N GLY A 77 1.83 -1.46 -8.78
CA GLY A 77 1.73 -2.85 -8.33
C GLY A 77 0.36 -3.13 -7.71
N GLU A 78 -0.14 -2.21 -6.88
CA GLU A 78 -1.42 -2.35 -6.18
C GLU A 78 -2.62 -2.38 -7.15
N GLU A 79 -2.52 -1.68 -8.30
CA GLU A 79 -3.56 -1.69 -9.32
C GLU A 79 -3.88 -3.10 -9.82
N VAL A 80 -2.85 -3.96 -9.94
CA VAL A 80 -3.01 -5.35 -10.40
C VAL A 80 -3.76 -6.18 -9.35
N GLN A 81 -3.49 -5.95 -8.06
CA GLN A 81 -4.12 -6.69 -6.98
C GLN A 81 -5.59 -6.29 -6.81
N LEU A 82 -5.88 -4.98 -6.82
CA LEU A 82 -7.23 -4.43 -6.67
C LEU A 82 -8.13 -4.85 -7.83
N LEU A 83 -7.67 -4.66 -9.07
CA LEU A 83 -8.43 -5.07 -10.26
C LEU A 83 -8.56 -6.59 -10.37
N GLY A 84 -7.50 -7.32 -10.02
CA GLY A 84 -7.51 -8.78 -9.98
C GLY A 84 -8.53 -9.34 -8.99
N ALA A 85 -8.67 -8.73 -7.80
CA ALA A 85 -9.67 -9.14 -6.80
C ALA A 85 -11.11 -8.99 -7.33
N VAL A 86 -11.41 -7.88 -8.02
CA VAL A 86 -12.72 -7.68 -8.64
C VAL A 86 -12.94 -8.66 -9.80
N ALA A 87 -11.97 -8.82 -10.69
CA ALA A 87 -12.08 -9.73 -11.84
C ALA A 87 -12.22 -11.20 -11.45
N ALA A 88 -11.60 -11.61 -10.33
CA ALA A 88 -11.72 -12.95 -9.77
C ALA A 88 -13.02 -13.17 -8.97
N GLY A 89 -13.88 -12.15 -8.83
CA GLY A 89 -15.11 -12.22 -8.03
C GLY A 89 -14.86 -12.28 -6.52
N LEU A 90 -13.66 -11.92 -6.05
CA LEU A 90 -13.32 -11.85 -4.63
C LEU A 90 -13.81 -10.54 -3.99
N ALA A 91 -14.08 -9.53 -4.81
CA ALA A 91 -14.63 -8.24 -4.41
C ALA A 91 -15.73 -7.79 -5.39
N PRO A 92 -16.77 -7.06 -4.91
CA PRO A 92 -17.75 -6.45 -5.80
C PRO A 92 -17.13 -5.40 -6.73
N SER A 93 -17.72 -5.24 -7.93
CA SER A 93 -17.33 -4.22 -8.90
C SER A 93 -17.48 -2.78 -8.39
N ASP A 94 -18.42 -2.58 -7.47
CA ASP A 94 -18.63 -1.33 -6.74
C ASP A 94 -18.30 -1.57 -5.26
N SER A 95 -17.14 -1.10 -4.81
CA SER A 95 -16.64 -1.38 -3.47
C SER A 95 -15.60 -0.36 -3.01
N LEU A 96 -15.37 -0.28 -1.71
CA LEU A 96 -14.17 0.37 -1.15
C LEU A 96 -13.21 -0.74 -0.75
N LEU A 97 -12.05 -0.80 -1.40
CA LEU A 97 -11.01 -1.77 -1.13
C LEU A 97 -9.86 -1.13 -0.36
N CYS A 98 -9.37 -1.84 0.66
CA CYS A 98 -8.18 -1.49 1.41
C CYS A 98 -7.08 -2.50 1.11
N GLN A 99 -5.91 -2.00 0.72
CA GLN A 99 -4.71 -2.78 0.58
C GLN A 99 -3.67 -2.29 1.60
N PRO A 100 -3.57 -2.93 2.79
CA PRO A 100 -2.61 -2.53 3.81
C PRO A 100 -1.17 -2.88 3.41
N GLY A 101 -0.21 -2.12 3.95
CA GLY A 101 1.22 -2.33 3.71
C GLY A 101 2.05 -1.17 4.26
N THR A 102 3.30 -1.05 3.79
CA THR A 102 4.15 0.13 4.06
C THR A 102 3.41 1.42 3.73
N HIS A 103 2.73 1.41 2.57
CA HIS A 103 1.78 2.41 2.12
C HIS A 103 0.43 1.73 1.94
N CYS A 104 -0.51 2.04 2.84
CA CYS A 104 -1.87 1.55 2.77
C CYS A 104 -2.60 2.27 1.63
N LYS A 105 -3.20 1.50 0.71
CA LYS A 105 -4.04 2.05 -0.36
C LYS A 105 -5.51 1.85 -0.01
N TRP A 106 -6.30 2.88 -0.21
CA TRP A 106 -7.75 2.83 -0.17
C TRP A 106 -8.27 3.21 -1.55
N ALA A 107 -8.99 2.31 -2.21
CA ALA A 107 -9.45 2.49 -3.59
C ALA A 107 -10.97 2.34 -3.68
N HIS A 108 -11.62 3.34 -4.28
CA HIS A 108 -13.01 3.23 -4.70
C HIS A 108 -13.08 2.52 -6.04
N MET A 109 -13.69 1.35 -6.04
CA MET A 109 -14.07 0.62 -7.23
C MET A 109 -15.44 1.09 -7.70
N LYS A 110 -15.58 1.34 -9.00
CA LYS A 110 -16.86 1.64 -9.65
C LYS A 110 -16.89 1.03 -11.04
N ASP A 111 -17.96 0.30 -11.35
CA ASP A 111 -18.13 -0.40 -12.62
C ASP A 111 -16.91 -1.29 -12.95
N GLY A 112 -16.27 -1.87 -11.92
CA GLY A 112 -15.09 -2.72 -12.04
C GLY A 112 -13.77 -1.98 -12.31
N LYS A 113 -13.76 -0.65 -12.26
CA LYS A 113 -12.57 0.21 -12.43
C LYS A 113 -12.14 0.84 -11.12
N ILE A 114 -10.86 1.14 -10.99
CA ILE A 114 -10.37 2.02 -9.92
C ILE A 114 -10.79 3.44 -10.28
N ALA A 115 -11.75 4.01 -9.55
CA ALA A 115 -12.33 5.32 -9.82
C ALA A 115 -11.51 6.45 -9.18
N THR A 116 -11.13 6.27 -7.91
CA THR A 116 -10.24 7.15 -7.17
C THR A 116 -9.58 6.37 -6.04
N PHE A 117 -8.45 6.84 -5.55
CA PHE A 117 -7.76 6.21 -4.44
C PHE A 117 -6.98 7.22 -3.59
N SER A 118 -6.66 6.80 -2.36
CA SER A 118 -5.76 7.52 -1.48
C SER A 118 -4.75 6.59 -0.82
N THR A 119 -3.62 7.16 -0.43
CA THR A 119 -2.51 6.48 0.22
C THR A 119 -2.29 7.02 1.62
N ALA A 120 -2.22 6.12 2.59
CA ALA A 120 -1.74 6.41 3.93
C ALA A 120 -0.38 5.74 4.17
N MET A 121 0.59 6.49 4.70
CA MET A 121 1.93 5.97 5.02
C MET A 121 1.97 5.20 6.34
N THR A 122 0.92 4.45 6.66
CA THR A 122 0.66 3.83 7.98
C THR A 122 1.81 2.92 8.43
N GLY A 123 2.26 2.01 7.55
CA GLY A 123 3.36 1.10 7.85
C GLY A 123 4.72 1.79 7.91
N GLU A 124 5.00 2.72 6.99
CA GLU A 124 6.25 3.49 7.00
C GLU A 124 6.38 4.35 8.26
N LEU A 125 5.32 5.06 8.65
CA LEU A 125 5.30 5.84 9.88
C LEU A 125 5.53 4.95 11.11
N PHE A 126 4.92 3.76 11.16
CA PHE A 126 5.17 2.84 12.27
C PHE A 126 6.64 2.43 12.35
N SER A 127 7.27 2.09 11.21
CA SER A 127 8.70 1.73 11.19
C SER A 127 9.59 2.90 11.61
N LEU A 128 9.35 4.11 11.09
CA LEU A 128 10.11 5.31 11.47
C LEU A 128 9.98 5.62 12.96
N LEU A 129 8.78 5.47 13.53
CA LEU A 129 8.55 5.67 14.96
C LEU A 129 9.26 4.62 15.81
N ARG A 130 9.21 3.36 15.39
CA ARG A 130 9.83 2.24 16.09
C ARG A 130 11.35 2.28 16.03
N ASP A 131 11.92 2.68 14.90
CA ASP A 131 13.36 2.48 14.63
C ASP A 131 14.16 3.79 14.77
N HIS A 132 13.50 4.95 14.63
CA HIS A 132 14.19 6.24 14.46
C HIS A 132 13.56 7.42 15.23
N SER A 133 12.79 7.16 16.29
CA SER A 133 12.14 8.23 17.06
C SER A 133 12.33 8.11 18.57
N LEU A 134 11.88 9.14 19.31
CA LEU A 134 11.81 9.12 20.78
C LEU A 134 10.88 8.03 21.36
N LEU A 135 10.08 7.37 20.51
CA LEU A 135 9.25 6.23 20.89
C LEU A 135 10.00 4.90 20.78
N ALA A 136 11.16 4.83 20.13
CA ALA A 136 11.84 3.58 19.78
C ALA A 136 12.03 2.63 20.98
N ASP A 137 12.50 3.17 22.11
CA ASP A 137 12.71 2.42 23.36
C ASP A 137 11.43 1.78 23.93
N PHE A 138 10.26 2.27 23.52
CA PHE A 138 8.95 1.82 23.97
C PHE A 138 8.20 0.97 22.94
N LEU A 139 8.75 0.77 21.74
CA LEU A 139 8.10 0.05 20.64
C LEU A 139 8.81 -1.28 20.30
N THR A 140 9.52 -1.84 21.27
CA THR A 140 10.31 -3.08 21.12
C THR A 140 9.49 -4.37 21.21
N GLY A 141 8.25 -4.29 21.69
CA GLY A 141 7.35 -5.43 21.81
C GLY A 141 6.76 -5.91 20.48
N ASP A 142 6.27 -7.15 20.46
CA ASP A 142 5.54 -7.70 19.33
C ASP A 142 4.18 -7.01 19.15
N VAL A 143 3.84 -6.69 17.91
CA VAL A 143 2.48 -6.23 17.57
C VAL A 143 1.56 -7.45 17.44
N ARG A 144 0.54 -7.54 18.30
CA ARG A 144 -0.47 -8.60 18.29
C ARG A 144 -1.87 -7.99 18.38
N ASP A 145 -2.85 -8.64 17.77
CA ASP A 145 -4.26 -8.30 18.01
C ASP A 145 -4.63 -8.69 19.45
N GLY A 146 -4.71 -7.68 20.31
CA GLY A 146 -5.03 -7.80 21.72
C GLY A 146 -5.64 -6.51 22.25
N VAL A 147 -5.83 -6.43 23.57
CA VAL A 147 -6.51 -5.29 24.22
C VAL A 147 -5.81 -3.96 23.88
N ALA A 148 -4.48 -3.89 24.05
CA ALA A 148 -3.71 -2.70 23.76
C ALA A 148 -3.84 -2.23 22.29
N PHE A 149 -3.78 -3.18 21.34
CA PHE A 149 -3.98 -2.88 19.92
C PHE A 149 -5.37 -2.30 19.66
N ARG A 150 -6.43 -2.96 20.15
CA ARG A 150 -7.82 -2.54 19.95
C ARG A 150 -8.14 -1.20 20.61
N ASP A 151 -7.57 -0.94 21.79
CA ASP A 151 -7.64 0.36 22.45
C ASP A 151 -6.94 1.46 21.63
N GLY A 152 -5.80 1.12 21.03
CA GLY A 152 -5.09 1.96 20.07
C GLY A 152 -5.96 2.31 18.87
N VAL A 153 -6.58 1.31 18.23
CA VAL A 153 -7.50 1.49 17.10
C VAL A 153 -8.66 2.41 17.48
N ALA A 154 -9.31 2.13 18.62
CA ALA A 154 -10.43 2.94 19.10
C ALA A 154 -10.03 4.39 19.39
N ALA A 155 -8.82 4.62 19.88
CA ALA A 155 -8.28 5.96 20.09
C ALA A 155 -7.96 6.66 18.75
N GLY A 156 -7.27 5.96 17.83
CA GLY A 156 -6.87 6.47 16.52
C GLY A 156 -8.05 6.94 15.67
N LEU A 157 -9.18 6.24 15.74
CA LEU A 157 -10.41 6.59 15.02
C LEU A 157 -11.00 7.97 15.38
N ARG A 158 -10.66 8.53 16.54
CA ARG A 158 -11.27 9.76 17.06
C ARG A 158 -10.28 10.85 17.46
N GLY A 159 -9.03 10.49 17.72
CA GLY A 159 -8.03 11.39 18.29
C GLY A 159 -7.10 12.04 17.27
N SER A 160 -6.40 13.07 17.73
CA SER A 160 -5.27 13.67 17.00
C SER A 160 -4.07 12.73 17.01
N LEU A 161 -3.60 12.32 15.84
CA LEU A 161 -2.51 11.35 15.68
C LEU A 161 -1.25 11.76 16.47
N ALA A 162 -0.73 12.97 16.26
CA ALA A 162 0.48 13.44 16.93
C ALA A 162 0.34 13.44 18.46
N THR A 163 -0.84 13.78 18.97
CA THR A 163 -1.14 13.75 20.41
C THR A 163 -1.14 12.32 20.95
N LEU A 164 -1.79 11.40 20.23
CA LEU A 164 -1.87 9.99 20.64
C LEU A 164 -0.50 9.30 20.61
N LEU A 165 0.34 9.59 19.60
CA LEU A 165 1.70 9.07 19.52
C LEU A 165 2.55 9.50 20.71
N PHE A 166 2.48 10.77 21.12
CA PHE A 166 3.21 11.21 22.32
C PHE A 166 2.67 10.56 23.61
N ARG A 167 1.35 10.30 23.68
CA ARG A 167 0.75 9.58 24.82
C ARG A 167 1.24 8.14 24.96
N VAL A 168 1.80 7.54 23.92
CA VAL A 168 2.48 6.24 24.04
C VAL A 168 3.65 6.33 25.02
N ARG A 169 4.56 7.27 24.78
CA ARG A 169 5.70 7.54 25.67
C ARG A 169 5.26 7.95 27.07
N ALA A 170 4.30 8.87 27.17
CA ALA A 170 3.84 9.36 28.48
C ALA A 170 3.25 8.22 29.32
N ALA A 171 2.44 7.33 28.72
CA ALA A 171 1.87 6.20 29.43
C ALA A 171 2.94 5.21 29.91
N ALA A 172 3.97 4.93 29.10
CA ALA A 172 5.07 4.07 29.51
C ALA A 172 5.88 4.66 30.69
N LEU A 173 6.23 5.96 30.61
CA LEU A 173 6.99 6.65 31.67
C LEU A 173 6.22 6.76 32.99
N LEU A 174 4.90 6.88 32.93
CA LEU A 174 4.04 6.99 34.11
C LEU A 174 3.54 5.62 34.62
N GLY A 175 4.00 4.52 34.03
CA GLY A 175 3.59 3.16 34.42
C GLY A 175 2.14 2.81 34.04
N GLY A 176 1.50 3.59 33.16
CA GLY A 176 0.14 3.36 32.66
C GLY A 176 0.06 2.39 31.49
N ARG A 177 1.19 1.99 30.89
CA ARG A 177 1.29 0.91 29.89
C ARG A 177 2.65 0.24 29.96
N SER A 178 2.69 -1.07 29.77
CA SER A 178 3.93 -1.82 29.62
C SER A 178 4.67 -1.42 28.32
N VAL A 179 5.97 -1.70 28.24
CA VAL A 179 6.74 -1.51 27.01
C VAL A 179 6.25 -2.50 25.94
N GLU A 180 5.91 -3.71 26.37
CA GLU A 180 5.41 -4.80 25.53
C GLU A 180 4.11 -4.41 24.80
N ASP A 181 3.18 -3.79 25.51
CA ASP A 181 1.88 -3.37 24.95
C ASP A 181 1.95 -2.06 24.16
N SER A 182 3.01 -1.27 24.36
CA SER A 182 3.16 0.05 23.73
C SER A 182 3.31 -0.05 22.20
N ALA A 183 4.00 -1.07 21.70
CA ALA A 183 4.11 -1.36 20.28
C ALA A 183 2.74 -1.66 19.65
N ALA A 184 1.98 -2.57 20.26
CA ALA A 184 0.64 -2.96 19.82
C ALA A 184 -0.33 -1.77 19.83
N TYR A 185 -0.32 -0.96 20.91
CA TYR A 185 -1.15 0.25 21.00
C TYR A 185 -0.78 1.28 19.94
N ALA A 186 0.51 1.56 19.71
CA ALA A 186 0.96 2.53 18.71
C ALA A 186 0.58 2.10 17.27
N SER A 187 0.73 0.81 16.96
CA SER A 187 0.26 0.24 15.70
C SER A 187 -1.26 0.41 15.55
N GLY A 188 -2.02 0.11 16.61
CA GLY A 188 -3.45 0.34 16.65
C GLY A 188 -3.84 1.79 16.42
N VAL A 189 -3.15 2.75 17.05
CA VAL A 189 -3.39 4.20 16.84
C VAL A 189 -3.23 4.60 15.39
N LEU A 190 -2.15 4.16 14.74
CA LEU A 190 -1.87 4.48 13.33
C LEU A 190 -2.93 3.88 12.40
N ILE A 191 -3.27 2.60 12.58
CA ILE A 191 -4.29 1.92 11.78
C ILE A 191 -5.68 2.53 12.01
N GLY A 192 -6.03 2.82 13.28
CA GLY A 192 -7.29 3.47 13.60
C GLY A 192 -7.41 4.87 12.98
N HIS A 193 -6.32 5.63 12.97
CA HIS A 193 -6.29 6.95 12.33
C HIS A 193 -6.41 6.85 10.80
N ASP A 194 -5.70 5.91 10.19
CA ASP A 194 -5.80 5.58 8.77
C ASP A 194 -7.25 5.24 8.37
N VAL A 195 -7.87 4.26 9.04
CA VAL A 195 -9.28 3.87 8.80
C VAL A 195 -10.24 5.05 9.01
N GLY A 196 -10.00 5.89 10.01
CA GLY A 196 -10.83 7.08 10.27
C GLY A 196 -10.71 8.14 9.18
N GLY A 197 -9.51 8.29 8.60
CA GLY A 197 -9.21 9.19 7.49
C GLY A 197 -9.64 8.67 6.12
N ALA A 198 -9.76 7.35 5.96
CA ALA A 198 -10.18 6.67 4.73
C ALA A 198 -11.65 6.88 4.33
N ARG A 199 -12.33 7.89 4.89
CA ARG A 199 -13.59 8.42 4.37
C ARG A 199 -13.34 9.14 3.04
N ILE A 200 -12.93 8.39 2.02
CA ILE A 200 -12.87 8.91 0.67
C ILE A 200 -14.32 9.16 0.26
N ALA A 201 -14.65 10.43 -0.01
CA ALA A 201 -15.95 10.75 -0.58
C ALA A 201 -16.06 10.00 -1.93
N PRO A 202 -17.22 9.42 -2.28
CA PRO A 202 -17.41 8.89 -3.63
C PRO A 202 -16.99 9.97 -4.63
N GLY A 203 -16.06 9.65 -5.53
CA GLY A 203 -15.55 10.60 -6.51
C GLY A 203 -16.70 11.38 -7.15
N ALA A 204 -16.56 12.71 -7.22
CA ALA A 204 -17.59 13.59 -7.77
C ALA A 204 -18.00 13.11 -9.17
N LYS A 205 -19.33 13.01 -9.38
CA LYS A 205 -19.93 12.71 -10.68
C LYS A 205 -19.60 13.80 -11.70
#